data_AF-A0A6N9NK07-F1
#
_entry.id   AF-A0A6N9NK07-F1
#
_cell.length_a   1.000
_cell.length_b   1.000
_cell.length_c   1.000
_cell.angle_alpha   90.00
_cell.angle_beta   90.00
_cell.angle_gamma   90.00
#
_symmetry.space_group_name_H-M   'P 1'
#
loop_
_entity.id
_entity.type
_entity.pdbx_description
1 polymer ?
#
loop_
_entity_poly.entity_id
_entity_poly.type
_entity_poly.pdbx_seq_one_letter_code
_entity_poly.pdbx_strand_id
1 'polypeptide(L)'
;MEEYIRAEIAKPNPKSTINSYRSFGYNLSTAIADIIDNSISANADEIRLDYKWNGKDSFISISDNGIGMNKDELVLAMTPGSKDPEEIRSEKDLGRFGMGLKTASFSQCKRLTCITKREGYTTIKRCWDIDYINSENEWQLLDYVSDDSFIEKIDIQKSGTLVLWEKLDRIVGIAEISNESVKSAFYAEMISVKEHLRLVFHKFIESKRIKIFFQNNVIEPYNPFLLNLSPKPEMGQPEFFDNVEITYFILPHMSEIGKTDYENSGGSLGWFQEQGFYIYRGDRLLVTADWLGLQKKRDYSKLARIAVNFSNENDFNWHLDIKKSTATPPIEIRKELDRIARIAIMKSAKIYNWRGQKAIIEKGSLNHEPLWIDEKTREGIKKYKINRKHPIIKSLLDENSKLTGKALKLLEENVPIELILSNQNEDPSFHELEKQTDKPSDDLINLAVELYKINISQGVPEELAKQQILSATPFDLYPLINEYLK
;
A
#
# COMPACT_ATOMS: atom_id res chain seq x y z
N MET A 1 -12.87 -27.70 -46.29
CA MET A 1 -12.37 -26.32 -46.47
C MET A 1 -13.59 -25.44 -46.48
N GLU A 2 -13.84 -24.72 -45.39
CA GLU A 2 -14.88 -23.68 -45.39
C GLU A 2 -14.38 -22.56 -46.29
N GLU A 3 -15.00 -22.40 -47.46
CA GLU A 3 -14.82 -21.21 -48.29
C GLU A 3 -15.36 -20.04 -47.47
N TYR A 4 -14.47 -19.23 -46.90
CA TYR A 4 -14.88 -17.97 -46.29
C TYR A 4 -15.47 -17.08 -47.39
N ILE A 5 -16.79 -16.94 -47.32
CA ILE A 5 -17.68 -16.19 -48.21
C ILE A 5 -17.39 -14.69 -48.03
N ARG A 6 -17.40 -13.93 -49.13
CA ARG A 6 -17.31 -12.45 -49.25
C ARG A 6 -17.17 -11.68 -47.93
N ALA A 7 -16.03 -10.99 -47.77
CA ALA A 7 -15.76 -10.13 -46.62
C ALA A 7 -15.61 -8.65 -47.04
N GLU A 8 -16.08 -7.73 -46.21
CA GLU A 8 -15.81 -6.30 -46.31
C GLU A 8 -14.62 -5.88 -45.42
N ILE A 9 -13.84 -4.90 -45.88
CA ILE A 9 -12.82 -4.25 -45.03
C ILE A 9 -13.52 -3.19 -44.16
N ALA A 10 -13.84 -3.54 -42.93
CA ALA A 10 -14.43 -2.62 -41.95
C ALA A 10 -13.33 -1.82 -41.21
N LYS A 11 -12.86 -0.73 -41.79
CA LYS A 11 -11.91 0.17 -41.10
C LYS A 11 -12.62 0.92 -39.97
N PRO A 12 -12.06 0.95 -38.75
CA PRO A 12 -12.69 1.64 -37.63
C PRO A 12 -12.69 3.16 -37.84
N ASN A 13 -13.83 3.80 -37.59
CA ASN A 13 -13.96 5.26 -37.72
C ASN A 13 -12.98 5.97 -36.77
N PRO A 14 -12.13 6.90 -37.25
CA PRO A 14 -11.09 7.52 -36.43
C PRO A 14 -11.65 8.26 -35.21
N LYS A 15 -12.67 9.09 -35.42
CA LYS A 15 -13.33 9.87 -34.36
C LYS A 15 -13.95 8.99 -33.29
N SER A 16 -14.72 7.96 -33.66
CA SER A 16 -15.31 7.06 -32.68
C SER A 16 -14.25 6.29 -31.89
N THR A 17 -13.25 5.76 -32.60
CA THR A 17 -12.22 4.90 -32.01
C THR A 17 -11.31 5.65 -31.05
N ILE A 18 -10.83 6.85 -31.43
CA ILE A 18 -9.96 7.62 -30.56
C ILE A 18 -10.69 8.04 -29.28
N ASN A 19 -11.97 8.42 -29.38
CA ASN A 19 -12.80 8.76 -28.22
C ASN A 19 -13.03 7.55 -27.30
N SER A 20 -13.15 6.34 -27.87
CA SER A 20 -13.15 5.09 -27.08
C SER A 20 -11.83 4.89 -26.35
N TYR A 21 -10.67 5.12 -26.99
CA TYR A 21 -9.35 5.02 -26.34
C TYR A 21 -9.17 6.00 -25.16
N ARG A 22 -9.82 7.16 -25.19
CA ARG A 22 -9.81 8.09 -24.06
C ARG A 22 -10.52 7.53 -22.83
N SER A 23 -11.45 6.59 -23.01
CA SER A 23 -12.34 6.14 -21.95
C SER A 23 -11.78 4.99 -21.10
N PHE A 24 -10.50 4.62 -21.28
CA PHE A 24 -9.85 3.49 -20.60
C PHE A 24 -9.60 3.69 -19.09
N GLY A 25 -10.22 4.68 -18.44
CA GLY A 25 -10.34 4.76 -16.98
C GLY A 25 -9.02 4.89 -16.19
N TYR A 26 -7.96 5.36 -16.85
CA TYR A 26 -6.70 5.76 -16.20
C TYR A 26 -6.92 6.99 -15.31
N ASN A 27 -6.26 6.99 -14.14
CA ASN A 27 -6.00 8.23 -13.41
C ASN A 27 -4.63 8.80 -13.84
N LEU A 28 -4.32 10.03 -13.43
CA LEU A 28 -3.10 10.71 -13.86
C LEU A 28 -1.82 9.96 -13.43
N SER A 29 -1.79 9.47 -12.19
CA SER A 29 -0.65 8.74 -11.63
C SER A 29 -0.31 7.47 -12.42
N THR A 30 -1.32 6.64 -12.72
CA THR A 30 -1.15 5.39 -13.49
C THR A 30 -0.80 5.68 -14.95
N ALA A 31 -1.37 6.72 -15.55
CA ALA A 31 -1.05 7.12 -16.92
C ALA A 31 0.42 7.54 -17.05
N ILE A 32 0.91 8.38 -16.12
CA ILE A 32 2.32 8.82 -16.10
C ILE A 32 3.25 7.63 -15.84
N ALA A 33 2.89 6.74 -14.91
CA ALA A 33 3.69 5.55 -14.61
C ALA A 33 3.82 4.63 -15.84
N ASP A 34 2.78 4.50 -16.66
CA ASP A 34 2.84 3.77 -17.93
C ASP A 34 3.77 4.43 -18.97
N ILE A 35 3.94 5.75 -18.94
CA ILE A 35 4.94 6.42 -19.79
C ILE A 35 6.36 6.11 -19.30
N ILE A 36 6.59 6.17 -17.99
CA ILE A 36 7.88 5.88 -17.35
C ILE A 36 8.28 4.40 -17.58
N ASP A 37 7.34 3.47 -17.57
CA ASP A 37 7.58 2.05 -17.92
C ASP A 37 8.23 1.92 -19.32
N ASN A 38 7.84 2.77 -20.29
CA ASN A 38 8.44 2.78 -21.62
C ASN A 38 9.88 3.31 -21.60
N SER A 39 10.15 4.35 -20.79
CA SER A 39 11.51 4.87 -20.61
C SER A 39 12.45 3.81 -20.03
N ILE A 40 11.99 3.03 -19.03
CA ILE A 40 12.75 1.91 -18.46
C ILE A 40 12.98 0.83 -19.53
N SER A 41 11.95 0.50 -20.32
CA SER A 41 12.05 -0.47 -21.42
C SER A 41 13.04 -0.01 -22.51
N ALA A 42 13.20 1.30 -22.68
CA ALA A 42 14.19 1.93 -23.56
C ALA A 42 15.61 2.03 -22.95
N ASN A 43 15.83 1.38 -21.80
CA ASN A 43 17.07 1.38 -21.01
C ASN A 43 17.50 2.77 -20.52
N ALA A 44 16.55 3.67 -20.22
CA ALA A 44 16.86 4.92 -19.56
C ALA A 44 17.26 4.70 -18.09
N ASP A 45 18.29 5.40 -17.63
CA ASP A 45 18.66 5.49 -16.21
C ASP A 45 18.31 6.86 -15.60
N GLU A 46 17.95 7.84 -16.43
CA GLU A 46 17.51 9.16 -16.03
C GLU A 46 16.19 9.50 -16.72
N ILE A 47 15.17 9.78 -15.89
CA ILE A 47 13.82 10.09 -16.34
C ILE A 47 13.38 11.39 -15.65
N ARG A 48 12.84 12.33 -16.41
CA ARG A 48 12.43 13.65 -15.91
C ARG A 48 10.96 13.89 -16.21
N LEU A 49 10.22 14.27 -15.19
CA LEU A 49 8.82 14.67 -15.25
C LEU A 49 8.75 16.17 -14.96
N ASP A 50 8.45 16.95 -15.99
CA ASP A 50 8.20 18.39 -15.90
C ASP A 50 6.72 18.67 -16.11
N TYR A 51 6.23 19.75 -15.51
CA TYR A 51 4.86 20.22 -15.70
C TYR A 51 4.78 21.73 -15.49
N LYS A 52 3.77 22.37 -16.09
CA LYS A 52 3.55 23.81 -15.91
C LYS A 52 2.07 24.12 -15.89
N TRP A 53 1.63 24.82 -14.84
CA TRP A 53 0.33 25.47 -14.82
C TRP A 53 0.36 26.71 -15.72
N ASN A 54 -0.57 26.78 -16.66
CA ASN A 54 -0.79 27.91 -17.55
C ASN A 54 -2.26 27.96 -18.03
N GLY A 55 -3.22 27.71 -17.14
CA GLY A 55 -4.63 27.56 -17.51
C GLY A 55 -4.85 26.42 -18.51
N LYS A 56 -5.67 26.64 -19.54
CA LYS A 56 -5.92 25.67 -20.63
C LYS A 56 -4.65 25.26 -21.40
N ASP A 57 -3.60 26.09 -21.37
CA ASP A 57 -2.33 25.86 -22.05
C ASP A 57 -1.28 25.22 -21.12
N SER A 58 -1.73 24.63 -20.01
CA SER A 58 -0.89 23.80 -19.13
C SER A 58 -0.36 22.56 -19.85
N PHE A 59 0.82 22.09 -19.45
CA PHE A 59 1.43 20.88 -20.00
C PHE A 59 2.02 19.97 -18.92
N ILE A 60 2.19 18.70 -19.29
CA ILE A 60 2.99 17.70 -18.58
C ILE A 60 3.93 17.07 -19.62
N SER A 61 5.22 16.93 -19.30
CA SER A 61 6.19 16.26 -20.17
C SER A 61 7.03 15.25 -19.41
N ILE A 62 7.23 14.09 -19.99
CA ILE A 62 8.11 13.03 -19.48
C ILE A 62 9.23 12.86 -20.51
N SER A 63 10.49 13.05 -20.09
CA SER A 63 11.66 12.83 -20.95
C SER A 63 12.65 11.86 -20.35
N ASP A 64 13.31 11.09 -21.19
CA ASP A 64 14.31 10.10 -20.78
C ASP A 64 15.55 10.13 -21.68
N ASN A 65 16.64 9.56 -21.17
CA ASN A 65 17.91 9.39 -21.88
C ASN A 65 18.09 8.00 -22.52
N GLY A 66 16.98 7.33 -22.84
CA GLY A 66 17.01 6.00 -23.45
C GLY A 66 17.54 6.01 -24.88
N ILE A 67 17.38 4.88 -25.57
CA ILE A 67 17.94 4.67 -26.93
C ILE A 67 17.32 5.53 -28.02
N GLY A 68 16.13 6.10 -27.79
CA GLY A 68 15.35 6.82 -28.79
C GLY A 68 14.84 5.95 -29.94
N MET A 69 14.25 6.58 -30.96
CA MET A 69 13.66 5.90 -32.12
C MET A 69 14.05 6.62 -33.42
N ASN A 70 14.11 5.87 -34.51
CA ASN A 70 14.10 6.43 -35.87
C ASN A 70 12.66 6.73 -36.32
N LYS A 71 12.49 7.26 -37.54
CA LYS A 71 11.18 7.69 -38.06
C LYS A 71 10.16 6.56 -38.15
N ASP A 72 10.57 5.39 -38.65
CA ASP A 72 9.68 4.26 -38.86
C ASP A 72 9.29 3.64 -37.51
N GLU A 73 10.25 3.51 -36.59
CA GLU A 73 10.02 3.10 -35.21
C GLU A 73 9.06 4.05 -34.48
N LEU A 74 9.23 5.38 -34.64
CA LEU A 74 8.35 6.37 -34.03
C LEU A 74 6.92 6.28 -34.60
N VAL A 75 6.77 6.17 -35.91
CA VAL A 75 5.45 6.03 -36.55
C VAL A 75 4.78 4.74 -36.08
N LEU A 76 5.51 3.63 -36.02
CA LEU A 76 5.01 2.36 -35.51
C LEU A 76 4.62 2.48 -34.02
N ALA A 77 5.47 3.08 -33.18
CA ALA A 77 5.21 3.29 -31.76
C ALA A 77 3.98 4.18 -31.52
N MET A 78 3.72 5.15 -32.40
CA MET A 78 2.57 6.05 -32.32
C MET A 78 1.29 5.45 -32.91
N THR A 79 1.39 4.38 -33.71
CA THR A 79 0.23 3.69 -34.31
C THR A 79 -0.48 2.84 -33.24
N PRO A 80 -1.80 2.98 -33.03
CA PRO A 80 -2.55 2.12 -32.10
C PRO A 80 -2.52 0.66 -32.53
N GLY A 81 -2.35 -0.27 -31.56
CA GLY A 81 -2.36 -1.72 -31.83
C GLY A 81 -1.17 -2.22 -32.67
N SER A 82 -0.03 -1.52 -32.65
CA SER A 82 1.13 -1.82 -33.50
C SER A 82 2.01 -2.98 -33.03
N LYS A 83 1.75 -3.56 -31.86
CA LYS A 83 2.46 -4.73 -31.36
C LYS A 83 1.48 -5.87 -31.16
N ASP A 84 1.85 -7.06 -31.66
CA ASP A 84 1.12 -8.28 -31.42
C ASP A 84 1.27 -8.71 -29.96
N PRO A 85 0.18 -8.99 -29.22
CA PRO A 85 0.24 -9.55 -27.88
C PRO A 85 0.98 -10.91 -27.77
N GLU A 86 1.11 -11.65 -28.88
CA GLU A 86 1.71 -12.99 -28.95
C GLU A 86 3.22 -12.98 -29.29
N GLU A 87 3.81 -11.83 -29.61
CA GLU A 87 5.26 -11.73 -29.87
C GLU A 87 6.10 -11.97 -28.60
N ILE A 88 7.17 -12.79 -28.73
CA ILE A 88 8.13 -13.07 -27.65
C ILE A 88 8.83 -11.78 -27.23
N ARG A 89 8.69 -11.39 -25.96
CA ARG A 89 9.21 -10.13 -25.41
C ARG A 89 10.61 -10.27 -24.84
N SER A 90 11.30 -9.13 -24.76
CA SER A 90 12.49 -9.04 -23.91
C SER A 90 12.10 -9.12 -22.43
N GLU A 91 12.97 -9.70 -21.61
CA GLU A 91 12.77 -9.80 -20.16
C GLU A 91 12.57 -8.44 -19.47
N LYS A 92 12.92 -7.33 -20.14
CA LYS A 92 12.84 -5.96 -19.62
C LYS A 92 11.57 -5.19 -20.04
N ASP A 93 10.75 -5.73 -20.94
CA ASP A 93 9.55 -5.03 -21.42
C ASP A 93 8.46 -5.02 -20.33
N LEU A 94 7.99 -3.82 -19.96
CA LEU A 94 6.96 -3.61 -18.94
C LEU A 94 5.55 -3.40 -19.54
N GLY A 95 5.38 -3.44 -20.87
CA GLY A 95 4.11 -3.17 -21.57
C GLY A 95 3.61 -4.31 -22.46
N ARG A 96 2.29 -4.59 -22.46
CA ARG A 96 1.71 -5.77 -23.14
C ARG A 96 0.95 -5.54 -24.45
N PHE A 97 0.23 -4.44 -24.60
CA PHE A 97 -0.76 -4.32 -25.69
C PHE A 97 -0.33 -3.38 -26.81
N GLY A 98 0.88 -2.82 -26.74
CA GLY A 98 1.32 -1.74 -27.62
C GLY A 98 0.43 -0.48 -27.53
N MET A 99 -0.50 -0.42 -26.59
CA MET A 99 -1.48 0.67 -26.43
C MET A 99 -1.12 1.65 -25.32
N GLY A 100 -0.28 1.25 -24.36
CA GLY A 100 0.01 1.98 -23.12
C GLY A 100 0.29 3.47 -23.33
N LEU A 101 1.27 3.82 -24.17
CA LEU A 101 1.57 5.22 -24.50
C LEU A 101 0.32 6.01 -24.95
N LYS A 102 -0.47 5.45 -25.85
CA LYS A 102 -1.60 6.16 -26.48
C LYS A 102 -2.80 6.22 -25.55
N THR A 103 -3.21 5.11 -24.94
CA THR A 103 -4.35 5.08 -24.02
C THR A 103 -4.08 5.88 -22.76
N ALA A 104 -2.86 5.78 -22.19
CA ALA A 104 -2.46 6.62 -21.07
C ALA A 104 -2.52 8.10 -21.45
N SER A 105 -1.91 8.50 -22.57
CA SER A 105 -1.90 9.91 -22.98
C SER A 105 -3.29 10.46 -23.31
N PHE A 106 -4.06 9.79 -24.18
CA PHE A 106 -5.38 10.25 -24.60
C PHE A 106 -6.42 10.27 -23.48
N SER A 107 -6.17 9.52 -22.40
CA SER A 107 -6.98 9.60 -21.19
C SER A 107 -6.78 10.88 -20.38
N GLN A 108 -5.66 11.59 -20.59
CA GLN A 108 -5.27 12.79 -19.84
C GLN A 108 -5.24 14.07 -20.69
N CYS A 109 -4.98 13.94 -22.01
CA CYS A 109 -4.80 15.08 -22.90
C CYS A 109 -5.50 14.90 -24.25
N LYS A 110 -5.64 15.99 -25.00
CA LYS A 110 -6.06 15.97 -26.42
C LYS A 110 -4.90 16.05 -27.40
N ARG A 111 -3.73 16.56 -26.97
CA ARG A 111 -2.56 16.66 -27.81
C ARG A 111 -1.39 15.89 -27.18
N LEU A 112 -0.96 14.86 -27.89
CA LEU A 112 0.17 14.01 -27.55
C LEU A 112 1.26 14.22 -28.59
N THR A 113 2.40 14.77 -28.17
CA THR A 113 3.58 14.90 -29.03
C THR A 113 4.68 13.99 -28.49
N CYS A 114 5.26 13.16 -29.35
CA CYS A 114 6.45 12.37 -29.05
C CYS A 114 7.62 12.93 -29.85
N ILE A 115 8.66 13.39 -29.15
CA ILE A 115 9.91 13.90 -29.70
C ILE A 115 10.98 12.86 -29.35
N THR A 116 11.81 12.45 -30.28
CA THR A 116 12.80 11.40 -30.03
C THR A 116 14.03 11.59 -30.88
N LYS A 117 15.17 11.19 -30.32
CA LYS A 117 16.48 11.23 -30.96
C LYS A 117 17.19 9.91 -30.69
N ARG A 118 17.59 9.25 -31.77
CA ARG A 118 18.50 8.10 -31.71
C ARG A 118 19.93 8.56 -31.93
N GLU A 119 20.89 7.90 -31.29
CA GLU A 119 22.31 8.21 -31.47
C GLU A 119 22.69 8.19 -32.96
N GLY A 120 23.27 9.29 -33.46
CA GLY A 120 23.65 9.44 -34.87
C GLY A 120 22.53 9.87 -35.82
N TYR A 121 21.30 10.07 -35.32
CA TYR A 121 20.16 10.54 -36.11
C TYR A 121 19.73 11.95 -35.69
N THR A 122 19.00 12.63 -36.58
CA THR A 122 18.35 13.89 -36.25
C THR A 122 17.16 13.67 -35.33
N THR A 123 16.86 14.67 -34.49
CA THR A 123 15.65 14.65 -33.68
C THR A 123 14.42 14.75 -34.57
N ILE A 124 13.43 13.92 -34.27
CA ILE A 124 12.17 13.82 -35.01
C ILE A 124 11.01 13.88 -34.04
N LYS A 125 9.84 14.27 -34.54
CA LYS A 125 8.64 14.44 -33.71
C LYS A 125 7.39 14.00 -34.42
N ARG A 126 6.44 13.42 -33.69
CA ARG A 126 5.12 13.08 -34.20
C ARG A 126 4.05 13.42 -33.18
N CYS A 127 2.95 13.98 -33.66
CA CYS A 127 1.88 14.53 -32.83
C CYS A 127 0.52 13.96 -33.23
N TRP A 128 -0.22 13.49 -32.22
CA TRP A 128 -1.65 13.25 -32.31
C TRP A 128 -2.39 14.43 -31.68
N ASP A 129 -3.28 15.08 -32.44
CA ASP A 129 -4.24 16.06 -31.93
C ASP A 129 -5.66 15.56 -32.17
N ILE A 130 -6.38 15.26 -31.10
CA ILE A 130 -7.74 14.68 -31.15
C ILE A 130 -8.72 15.65 -31.82
N ASP A 131 -8.56 16.96 -31.64
CA ASP A 131 -9.46 17.92 -32.28
C ASP A 131 -9.26 17.92 -33.81
N TYR A 132 -8.01 17.75 -34.28
CA TYR A 132 -7.66 17.63 -35.69
C TYR A 132 -8.16 16.32 -36.31
N ILE A 133 -7.94 15.19 -35.64
CA ILE A 133 -8.45 13.87 -36.09
C ILE A 133 -9.98 13.90 -36.20
N ASN A 134 -10.65 14.60 -35.28
CA ASN A 134 -12.10 14.72 -35.30
C ASN A 134 -12.62 15.65 -36.42
N SER A 135 -11.84 16.64 -36.85
CA SER A 135 -12.22 17.53 -37.96
C SER A 135 -11.98 16.89 -39.32
N GLU A 136 -10.81 16.28 -39.51
CA GLU A 136 -10.44 15.61 -40.77
C GLU A 136 -11.08 14.23 -40.90
N ASN A 137 -11.50 13.64 -39.78
CA ASN A 137 -12.03 12.26 -39.69
C ASN A 137 -11.09 11.23 -40.30
N GLU A 138 -9.78 11.42 -40.13
CA GLU A 138 -8.70 10.60 -40.67
C GLU A 138 -7.59 10.38 -39.64
N TRP A 139 -6.93 9.21 -39.70
CA TRP A 139 -5.78 8.90 -38.84
C TRP A 139 -4.50 9.59 -39.34
N GLN A 140 -4.37 10.89 -39.08
CA GLN A 140 -3.21 11.67 -39.50
C GLN A 140 -2.28 12.00 -38.33
N LEU A 141 -1.07 11.44 -38.40
CA LEU A 141 0.00 11.72 -37.44
C LEU A 141 0.82 12.92 -37.92
N LEU A 142 0.75 14.02 -37.17
CA LEU A 142 1.32 15.31 -37.56
C LEU A 142 2.82 15.38 -37.27
N ASP A 143 3.56 16.18 -38.05
CA ASP A 143 4.92 16.61 -37.71
C ASP A 143 4.86 17.99 -37.04
N TYR A 144 4.50 18.00 -35.76
CA TYR A 144 4.18 19.22 -35.01
C TYR A 144 4.73 19.16 -33.59
N VAL A 145 5.14 20.32 -33.08
CA VAL A 145 5.32 20.62 -31.65
C VAL A 145 4.79 22.03 -31.41
N SER A 146 4.36 22.33 -30.19
CA SER A 146 3.85 23.64 -29.83
C SER A 146 4.93 24.69 -29.59
N ASP A 147 6.11 24.27 -29.14
CA ASP A 147 7.24 25.12 -28.77
C ASP A 147 8.55 24.37 -29.04
N ASP A 148 9.48 24.99 -29.76
CA ASP A 148 10.75 24.38 -30.15
C ASP A 148 11.68 24.10 -28.96
N SER A 149 11.48 24.76 -27.82
CA SER A 149 12.23 24.48 -26.59
C SER A 149 12.09 23.02 -26.11
N PHE A 150 10.99 22.33 -26.45
CA PHE A 150 10.85 20.89 -26.18
C PHE A 150 11.74 20.03 -27.08
N ILE A 151 12.02 20.47 -28.31
CA ILE A 151 12.97 19.81 -29.21
C ILE A 151 14.39 20.02 -28.68
N GLU A 152 14.73 21.26 -28.30
CA GLU A 152 16.04 21.61 -27.76
C GLU A 152 16.43 20.73 -26.56
N LYS A 153 15.49 20.40 -25.67
CA LYS A 153 15.70 19.48 -24.53
C LYS A 153 16.20 18.09 -24.93
N ILE A 154 15.81 17.59 -26.12
CA ILE A 154 16.24 16.28 -26.64
C ILE A 154 17.44 16.43 -27.57
N ASP A 155 17.54 17.54 -28.31
CA ASP A 155 18.65 17.81 -29.23
C ASP A 155 20.00 17.87 -28.52
N ILE A 156 20.05 18.41 -27.30
CA ILE A 156 21.28 18.45 -26.49
C ILE A 156 21.73 17.06 -25.99
N GLN A 157 20.83 16.07 -26.01
CA GLN A 157 21.14 14.71 -25.56
C GLN A 157 21.78 13.88 -26.67
N LYS A 158 22.49 12.83 -26.25
CA LYS A 158 23.04 11.84 -27.19
C LYS A 158 21.93 11.03 -27.87
N SER A 159 20.97 10.59 -27.08
CA SER A 159 19.72 9.92 -27.46
C SER A 159 18.70 10.13 -26.36
N GLY A 160 17.42 9.93 -26.68
CA GLY A 160 16.34 10.05 -25.69
C GLY A 160 14.99 10.24 -26.34
N THR A 161 13.96 10.28 -25.50
CA THR A 161 12.58 10.52 -25.92
C THR A 161 11.91 11.49 -24.96
N LEU A 162 11.06 12.39 -25.47
CA LEU A 162 10.17 13.26 -24.72
C LEU A 162 8.74 13.04 -25.18
N VAL A 163 7.88 12.68 -24.24
CA VAL A 163 6.43 12.60 -24.40
C VAL A 163 5.81 13.85 -23.78
N LEU A 164 5.12 14.64 -24.59
CA LEU A 164 4.51 15.90 -24.22
C LEU A 164 2.98 15.79 -24.30
N TRP A 165 2.33 16.15 -23.20
CA TRP A 165 0.88 16.23 -23.06
C TRP A 165 0.43 17.67 -22.94
N GLU A 166 -0.47 18.06 -23.83
CA GLU A 166 -1.04 19.41 -23.89
C GLU A 166 -2.54 19.34 -24.16
N LYS A 167 -3.24 20.46 -23.94
CA LYS A 167 -4.71 20.50 -23.91
C LYS A 167 -5.24 19.46 -22.92
N LEU A 168 -4.85 19.62 -21.65
CA LEU A 168 -5.17 18.72 -20.53
C LEU A 168 -6.65 18.84 -20.11
N ASP A 169 -7.58 18.61 -21.05
CA ASP A 169 -9.01 18.90 -20.93
C ASP A 169 -9.70 18.20 -19.75
N ARG A 170 -9.18 17.08 -19.26
CA ARG A 170 -9.71 16.36 -18.09
C ARG A 170 -9.11 16.79 -16.75
N ILE A 171 -7.98 17.50 -16.77
CA ILE A 171 -7.26 17.94 -15.58
C ILE A 171 -7.52 19.43 -15.33
N VAL A 172 -7.36 20.24 -16.38
CA VAL A 172 -7.48 21.72 -16.29
C VAL A 172 -8.68 22.27 -17.07
N GLY A 173 -9.26 21.47 -17.97
CA GLY A 173 -10.39 21.90 -18.80
C GLY A 173 -10.07 23.14 -19.64
N ILE A 174 -10.94 24.15 -19.56
CA ILE A 174 -10.79 25.45 -20.23
C ILE A 174 -10.44 26.56 -19.23
N ALA A 175 -9.84 26.23 -18.10
CA ALA A 175 -9.55 27.18 -17.03
C ALA A 175 -8.61 28.31 -17.50
N GLU A 176 -8.86 29.51 -16.99
CA GLU A 176 -7.94 30.64 -17.14
C GLU A 176 -6.76 30.51 -16.16
N ILE A 177 -5.64 31.17 -16.48
CA ILE A 177 -4.42 31.12 -15.66
C ILE A 177 -4.64 31.63 -14.23
N SER A 178 -5.57 32.56 -14.05
CA SER A 178 -5.95 33.19 -12.78
C SER A 178 -6.86 32.31 -11.91
N ASN A 179 -7.32 31.16 -12.40
CA ASN A 179 -8.22 30.27 -11.66
C ASN A 179 -7.45 29.49 -10.57
N GLU A 180 -7.39 30.04 -9.36
CA GLU A 180 -6.66 29.44 -8.25
C GLU A 180 -7.24 28.08 -7.80
N SER A 181 -8.55 27.84 -7.92
CA SER A 181 -9.14 26.55 -7.53
C SER A 181 -8.64 25.40 -8.41
N VAL A 182 -8.65 25.59 -9.73
CA VAL A 182 -8.16 24.57 -10.68
C VAL A 182 -6.65 24.43 -10.58
N LYS A 183 -5.93 25.54 -10.38
CA LYS A 183 -4.49 25.53 -10.12
C LYS A 183 -4.13 24.71 -8.88
N SER A 184 -4.82 24.92 -7.76
CA SER A 184 -4.62 24.13 -6.53
C SER A 184 -4.91 22.64 -6.76
N ALA A 185 -5.99 22.31 -7.47
CA ALA A 185 -6.31 20.92 -7.82
C ALA A 185 -5.22 20.29 -8.71
N PHE A 186 -4.72 21.01 -9.72
CA PHE A 186 -3.62 20.56 -10.58
C PHE A 186 -2.36 20.24 -9.77
N TYR A 187 -1.95 21.11 -8.84
CA TYR A 187 -0.80 20.84 -7.98
C TYR A 187 -1.04 19.70 -6.98
N ALA A 188 -2.27 19.54 -6.46
CA ALA A 188 -2.62 18.41 -5.60
C ALA A 188 -2.49 17.07 -6.35
N GLU A 189 -2.96 17.02 -7.61
CA GLU A 189 -2.78 15.85 -8.48
C GLU A 189 -1.28 15.56 -8.71
N MET A 190 -0.45 16.58 -8.92
CA MET A 190 1.01 16.41 -9.05
C MET A 190 1.65 15.83 -7.78
N ILE A 191 1.18 16.19 -6.59
CA ILE A 191 1.62 15.58 -5.33
C ILE A 191 1.22 14.10 -5.30
N SER A 192 -0.01 13.76 -5.68
CA SER A 192 -0.47 12.37 -5.78
C SER A 192 0.31 11.55 -6.81
N VAL A 193 0.70 12.15 -7.94
CA VAL A 193 1.59 11.53 -8.92
C VAL A 193 2.93 11.23 -8.28
N LYS A 194 3.55 12.21 -7.62
CA LYS A 194 4.85 12.02 -6.95
C LYS A 194 4.78 10.86 -5.95
N GLU A 195 3.80 10.84 -5.04
CA GLU A 195 3.66 9.76 -4.06
C GLU A 195 3.45 8.39 -4.71
N HIS A 196 2.67 8.34 -5.79
CA HIS A 196 2.52 7.10 -6.56
C HIS A 196 3.84 6.63 -7.16
N LEU A 197 4.62 7.50 -7.82
CA LEU A 197 5.88 7.15 -8.45
C LEU A 197 6.93 6.66 -7.43
N ARG A 198 6.99 7.30 -6.26
CA ARG A 198 7.84 6.91 -5.12
C ARG A 198 7.60 5.46 -4.70
N LEU A 199 6.33 5.06 -4.69
CA LEU A 199 5.88 3.73 -4.32
C LEU A 199 6.08 2.75 -5.48
N VAL A 200 5.56 3.01 -6.67
CA VAL A 200 5.52 1.97 -7.70
C VAL A 200 6.87 1.64 -8.33
N PHE A 201 7.80 2.59 -8.30
CA PHE A 201 9.18 2.42 -8.79
C PHE A 201 10.20 2.29 -7.67
N HIS A 202 9.78 2.08 -6.41
CA HIS A 202 10.67 2.12 -5.25
C HIS A 202 11.89 1.20 -5.42
N LYS A 203 11.68 -0.05 -5.86
CA LYS A 203 12.76 -1.03 -6.07
C LYS A 203 13.79 -0.59 -7.11
N PHE A 204 13.35 0.07 -8.19
CA PHE A 204 14.27 0.56 -9.23
C PHE A 204 15.13 1.72 -8.71
N ILE A 205 14.53 2.61 -7.93
CA ILE A 205 15.22 3.76 -7.33
C ILE A 205 16.18 3.29 -6.22
N GLU A 206 15.74 2.39 -5.33
CA GLU A 206 16.58 1.82 -4.25
C GLU A 206 17.80 1.07 -4.79
N SER A 207 17.61 0.30 -5.87
CA SER A 207 18.70 -0.39 -6.57
C SER A 207 19.57 0.54 -7.43
N LYS A 208 19.27 1.84 -7.48
CA LYS A 208 19.96 2.86 -8.29
C LYS A 208 19.99 2.54 -9.79
N ARG A 209 19.05 1.73 -10.27
CA ARG A 209 18.89 1.43 -11.70
C ARG A 209 18.34 2.63 -12.47
N ILE A 210 17.52 3.45 -11.82
CA ILE A 210 16.96 4.67 -12.39
C ILE A 210 16.98 5.81 -11.38
N LYS A 211 17.00 7.04 -11.90
CA LYS A 211 16.70 8.27 -11.18
C LYS A 211 15.51 8.94 -11.83
N ILE A 212 14.48 9.23 -11.05
CA ILE A 212 13.31 9.97 -11.50
C ILE A 212 13.39 11.38 -10.91
N PHE A 213 13.42 12.38 -11.78
CA PHE A 213 13.35 13.79 -11.43
C PHE A 213 11.89 14.25 -11.55
N PHE A 214 11.38 14.86 -10.49
CA PHE A 214 10.09 15.55 -10.47
C PHE A 214 10.37 17.05 -10.41
N GLN A 215 10.23 17.72 -11.56
CA GLN A 215 10.84 19.04 -11.82
C GLN A 215 12.36 18.95 -11.58
N ASN A 216 12.88 19.74 -10.63
CA ASN A 216 14.30 19.80 -10.31
C ASN A 216 14.71 18.87 -9.17
N ASN A 217 13.78 18.14 -8.54
CA ASN A 217 14.06 17.31 -7.37
C ASN A 217 14.07 15.84 -7.73
N VAL A 218 15.04 15.08 -7.21
CA VAL A 218 15.03 13.61 -7.31
C VAL A 218 13.94 13.06 -6.38
N ILE A 219 13.20 12.07 -6.89
CA ILE A 219 12.20 11.35 -6.12
C ILE A 219 12.89 10.33 -5.21
N GLU A 220 12.61 10.41 -3.90
CA GLU A 220 13.05 9.41 -2.93
C GLU A 220 12.08 8.21 -2.85
N PRO A 221 12.56 6.97 -2.85
CA PRO A 221 11.69 5.79 -2.87
C PRO A 221 10.85 5.69 -1.59
N TYR A 222 9.66 5.13 -1.71
CA TYR A 222 8.83 4.72 -0.56
C TYR A 222 8.68 3.20 -0.58
N ASN A 223 9.38 2.53 0.34
CA ASN A 223 9.33 1.08 0.47
C ASN A 223 8.19 0.68 1.42
N PRO A 224 7.13 0.01 0.94
CA PRO A 224 5.95 -0.31 1.75
C PRO A 224 6.23 -1.33 2.86
N PHE A 225 7.40 -1.98 2.84
CA PHE A 225 7.85 -2.91 3.87
C PHE A 225 8.65 -2.22 4.98
N LEU A 226 8.86 -0.89 4.88
CA LEU A 226 9.41 -0.03 5.92
C LEU A 226 10.70 -0.58 6.60
N LEU A 227 11.60 -1.13 5.78
CA LEU A 227 12.84 -1.77 6.24
C LEU A 227 13.83 -0.81 6.93
N ASN A 228 13.54 0.50 6.86
CA ASN A 228 14.26 1.58 7.51
C ASN A 228 13.82 1.86 8.96
N LEU A 229 12.74 1.25 9.45
CA LEU A 229 12.27 1.44 10.82
C LEU A 229 13.20 0.79 11.86
N SER A 230 13.14 1.31 13.09
CA SER A 230 13.77 0.74 14.28
C SER A 230 12.73 0.63 15.42
N PRO A 231 12.36 -0.58 15.86
CA PRO A 231 12.86 -1.88 15.41
C PRO A 231 12.46 -2.19 13.96
N LYS A 232 13.24 -3.05 13.29
CA LYS A 232 12.96 -3.45 11.91
C LYS A 232 11.74 -4.38 11.84
N PRO A 233 10.97 -4.33 10.75
CA PRO A 233 9.91 -5.30 10.50
C PRO A 233 10.42 -6.75 10.49
N GLU A 234 9.60 -7.67 11.00
CA GLU A 234 9.88 -9.11 10.92
C GLU A 234 9.74 -9.57 9.46
N MET A 235 10.77 -10.20 8.90
CA MET A 235 10.73 -10.77 7.55
C MET A 235 10.57 -12.28 7.62
N GLY A 236 9.58 -12.81 6.91
CA GLY A 236 9.42 -14.26 6.70
C GLY A 236 10.50 -14.84 5.79
N GLN A 237 10.69 -16.15 5.84
CA GLN A 237 11.53 -16.84 4.85
C GLN A 237 10.86 -16.73 3.47
N PRO A 238 11.60 -16.34 2.41
CA PRO A 238 11.05 -16.34 1.05
C PRO A 238 10.60 -17.74 0.65
N GLU A 239 9.35 -17.85 0.20
CA GLU A 239 8.77 -19.09 -0.31
C GLU A 239 8.63 -19.00 -1.84
N PHE A 240 9.08 -20.04 -2.55
CA PHE A 240 9.03 -20.10 -4.02
C PHE A 240 7.95 -21.09 -4.46
N PHE A 241 7.05 -20.64 -5.32
CA PHE A 241 6.04 -21.47 -5.98
C PHE A 241 6.15 -21.25 -7.49
N ASP A 242 6.69 -22.24 -8.19
CA ASP A 242 7.15 -22.12 -9.57
C ASP A 242 8.08 -20.91 -9.75
N ASN A 243 7.66 -19.91 -10.53
CA ASN A 243 8.40 -18.68 -10.81
C ASN A 243 7.92 -17.48 -9.96
N VAL A 244 7.18 -17.75 -8.88
CA VAL A 244 6.65 -16.72 -7.97
C VAL A 244 7.36 -16.82 -6.63
N GLU A 245 7.92 -15.71 -6.17
CA GLU A 245 8.48 -15.56 -4.82
C GLU A 245 7.48 -14.82 -3.94
N ILE A 246 7.18 -15.39 -2.77
CA ILE A 246 6.26 -14.80 -1.79
C ILE A 246 7.00 -14.60 -0.45
N THR A 247 6.98 -13.37 0.05
CA THR A 247 7.62 -13.02 1.33
C THR A 247 6.71 -12.11 2.13
N TYR A 248 6.40 -12.49 3.37
CA TYR A 248 5.65 -11.62 4.27
C TYR A 248 6.59 -10.75 5.13
N PHE A 249 6.08 -9.59 5.52
CA PHE A 249 6.70 -8.65 6.45
C PHE A 249 5.68 -8.24 7.49
N ILE A 250 6.09 -8.22 8.77
CA ILE A 250 5.25 -7.76 9.88
C ILE A 250 5.86 -6.51 10.49
N LEU A 251 5.17 -5.39 10.31
CA LEU A 251 5.59 -4.11 10.86
C LEU A 251 5.58 -4.12 12.40
N PRO A 252 6.48 -3.37 13.06
CA PRO A 252 6.47 -3.20 14.51
C PRO A 252 5.25 -2.40 14.98
N HIS A 253 4.92 -2.46 16.27
CA HIS A 253 3.78 -1.68 16.80
C HIS A 253 4.12 -0.18 16.88
N MET A 254 3.14 0.71 16.73
CA MET A 254 3.34 2.18 16.81
C MET A 254 4.08 2.61 18.09
N SER A 255 3.80 1.96 19.22
CA SER A 255 4.47 2.26 20.49
C SER A 255 5.99 2.01 20.48
N GLU A 256 6.49 1.18 19.56
CA GLU A 256 7.91 0.82 19.45
C GLU A 256 8.68 1.77 18.52
N ILE A 257 8.01 2.34 17.52
CA ILE A 257 8.60 3.27 16.54
C ILE A 257 8.31 4.75 16.87
N GLY A 258 7.29 5.01 17.68
CA GLY A 258 6.85 6.36 18.03
C GLY A 258 5.88 6.98 17.02
N LYS A 259 5.20 8.05 17.46
CA LYS A 259 4.12 8.70 16.72
C LYS A 259 4.59 9.29 15.38
N THR A 260 5.73 9.97 15.38
CA THR A 260 6.28 10.64 14.19
C THR A 260 6.59 9.64 13.07
N ASP A 261 7.26 8.53 13.39
CA ASP A 261 7.59 7.52 12.38
C ASP A 261 6.32 6.82 11.86
N TYR A 262 5.34 6.58 12.73
CA TYR A 262 4.04 6.02 12.33
C TYR A 262 3.28 6.95 11.36
N GLU A 263 3.17 8.24 11.67
CA GLU A 263 2.50 9.23 10.82
C GLU A 263 3.20 9.39 9.46
N ASN A 264 4.53 9.43 9.45
CA ASN A 264 5.31 9.61 8.22
C ASN A 264 5.37 8.36 7.34
N SER A 265 5.14 7.17 7.91
CA SER A 265 5.28 5.89 7.22
C SER A 265 3.96 5.24 6.83
N GLY A 266 2.82 5.91 7.03
CA GLY A 266 1.51 5.33 6.68
C GLY A 266 0.95 5.71 5.33
N GLY A 267 1.73 6.42 4.51
CA GLY A 267 1.25 6.94 3.24
C GLY A 267 0.06 7.89 3.41
N SER A 268 -0.69 8.11 2.33
CA SER A 268 -1.83 9.04 2.33
C SER A 268 -3.09 8.50 3.02
N LEU A 269 -3.17 7.18 3.26
CA LEU A 269 -4.37 6.49 3.74
C LEU A 269 -4.19 5.75 5.07
N GLY A 270 -2.98 5.74 5.63
CA GLY A 270 -2.63 5.08 6.89
C GLY A 270 -2.39 3.57 6.78
N TRP A 271 -1.81 2.99 7.83
CA TRP A 271 -1.39 1.58 7.87
C TRP A 271 -2.53 0.59 7.67
N PHE A 272 -3.75 0.94 8.07
CA PHE A 272 -4.93 0.10 7.84
C PHE A 272 -5.18 -0.12 6.35
N GLN A 273 -5.01 0.92 5.51
CA GLN A 273 -5.26 0.79 4.08
C GLN A 273 -4.09 0.15 3.34
N GLU A 274 -2.89 0.19 3.92
CA GLU A 274 -1.67 -0.39 3.36
C GLU A 274 -1.49 -1.88 3.66
N GLN A 275 -2.41 -2.54 4.36
CA GLN A 275 -2.30 -3.98 4.62
C GLN A 275 -2.55 -4.86 3.38
N GLY A 276 -1.89 -6.01 3.32
CA GLY A 276 -2.15 -7.05 2.32
C GLY A 276 -1.00 -7.31 1.35
N PHE A 277 -1.33 -7.75 0.15
CA PHE A 277 -0.40 -8.12 -0.90
C PHE A 277 0.09 -6.92 -1.70
N TYR A 278 1.36 -6.99 -2.07
CA TYR A 278 2.09 -6.09 -2.94
C TYR A 278 2.65 -6.92 -4.09
N ILE A 279 2.05 -6.78 -5.26
CA ILE A 279 2.34 -7.65 -6.41
C ILE A 279 3.33 -6.95 -7.33
N TYR A 280 4.47 -7.57 -7.57
CA TYR A 280 5.52 -7.06 -8.43
C TYR A 280 5.69 -7.94 -9.67
N ARG A 281 5.94 -7.27 -10.79
CA ARG A 281 6.40 -7.89 -12.04
C ARG A 281 7.70 -7.24 -12.46
N GLY A 282 8.79 -8.00 -12.48
CA GLY A 282 10.12 -7.45 -12.83
C GLY A 282 10.48 -6.19 -12.03
N ASP A 283 10.26 -6.21 -10.71
CA ASP A 283 10.43 -5.09 -9.77
C ASP A 283 9.47 -3.90 -9.89
N ARG A 284 8.60 -3.88 -10.92
CA ARG A 284 7.51 -2.91 -11.02
C ARG A 284 6.35 -3.35 -10.14
N LEU A 285 5.99 -2.53 -9.14
CA LEU A 285 4.86 -2.79 -8.25
C LEU A 285 3.55 -2.50 -8.97
N LEU A 286 2.75 -3.52 -9.25
CA LEU A 286 1.48 -3.41 -9.97
C LEU A 286 0.33 -3.11 -9.01
N VAL A 287 0.14 -3.97 -8.01
CA VAL A 287 -0.96 -3.87 -7.05
C VAL A 287 -0.42 -3.54 -5.67
N THR A 288 -1.01 -2.54 -5.03
CA THR A 288 -0.62 -2.04 -3.70
C THR A 288 -1.69 -2.40 -2.67
N ALA A 289 -1.31 -3.08 -1.58
CA ALA A 289 -2.12 -3.24 -0.38
C ALA A 289 -3.56 -3.77 -0.59
N ASP A 290 -3.66 -4.89 -1.30
CA ASP A 290 -4.93 -5.59 -1.56
C ASP A 290 -4.88 -7.02 -1.04
N TRP A 291 -6.00 -7.57 -0.59
CA TRP A 291 -6.11 -8.96 -0.15
C TRP A 291 -6.56 -9.92 -1.27
N LEU A 292 -6.74 -9.41 -2.49
CA LEU A 292 -7.12 -10.13 -3.72
C LEU A 292 -8.41 -10.93 -3.58
N GLY A 293 -9.31 -10.48 -2.70
CA GLY A 293 -10.52 -11.21 -2.32
C GLY A 293 -10.29 -12.47 -1.47
N LEU A 294 -9.05 -12.79 -1.09
CA LEU A 294 -8.70 -13.93 -0.23
C LEU A 294 -8.97 -13.63 1.24
N GLN A 295 -8.73 -12.39 1.66
CA GLN A 295 -8.91 -11.92 3.04
C GLN A 295 -9.63 -10.56 3.07
N LYS A 296 -10.09 -10.14 4.25
CA LYS A 296 -10.71 -8.83 4.47
C LYS A 296 -9.75 -7.93 5.24
N LYS A 297 -9.79 -6.62 4.97
CA LYS A 297 -9.07 -5.65 5.80
C LYS A 297 -9.64 -5.65 7.21
N ARG A 298 -8.76 -5.74 8.20
CA ARG A 298 -9.07 -5.75 9.63
C ARG A 298 -7.99 -4.97 10.38
N ASP A 299 -8.33 -4.45 11.55
CA ASP A 299 -7.37 -3.70 12.37
C ASP A 299 -6.23 -4.58 12.85
N TYR A 300 -6.54 -5.81 13.28
CA TYR A 300 -5.53 -6.75 13.74
C TYR A 300 -4.57 -7.22 12.63
N SER A 301 -4.86 -6.96 11.36
CA SER A 301 -3.98 -7.26 10.22
C SER A 301 -3.25 -6.03 9.67
N LYS A 302 -3.36 -4.85 10.32
CA LYS A 302 -2.76 -3.61 9.84
C LYS A 302 -1.23 -3.63 9.68
N LEU A 303 -0.54 -4.54 10.36
CA LEU A 303 0.93 -4.67 10.29
C LEU A 303 1.39 -5.65 9.21
N ALA A 304 0.48 -6.41 8.61
CA ALA A 304 0.82 -7.41 7.61
C ALA A 304 1.04 -6.77 6.24
N ARG A 305 2.21 -7.04 5.66
CA ARG A 305 2.57 -6.70 4.28
C ARG A 305 3.09 -7.98 3.61
N ILE A 306 2.75 -8.25 2.36
CA ILE A 306 3.18 -9.48 1.67
C ILE A 306 3.66 -9.13 0.27
N ALA A 307 4.95 -9.28 0.01
CA ALA A 307 5.52 -9.17 -1.33
C ALA A 307 5.23 -10.44 -2.13
N VAL A 308 4.77 -10.27 -3.37
CA VAL A 308 4.62 -11.35 -4.36
C VAL A 308 5.34 -10.92 -5.62
N ASN A 309 6.47 -11.55 -5.97
CA ASN A 309 7.26 -11.21 -7.14
C ASN A 309 7.13 -12.30 -8.20
N PHE A 310 6.93 -11.93 -9.47
CA PHE A 310 7.00 -12.85 -10.60
C PHE A 310 7.70 -12.23 -11.82
N SER A 311 8.18 -13.10 -12.72
CA SER A 311 8.86 -12.72 -13.96
C SER A 311 7.87 -12.34 -15.08
N ASN A 312 8.36 -11.63 -16.11
CA ASN A 312 7.54 -11.24 -17.27
C ASN A 312 6.97 -12.43 -18.08
N GLU A 313 7.55 -13.62 -17.96
CA GLU A 313 7.12 -14.82 -18.68
C GLU A 313 5.75 -15.34 -18.25
N ASN A 314 5.33 -15.07 -17.01
CA ASN A 314 4.11 -15.63 -16.41
C ASN A 314 2.94 -14.64 -16.34
N ASP A 315 3.05 -13.51 -17.06
CA ASP A 315 2.04 -12.44 -17.08
C ASP A 315 0.66 -12.91 -17.59
N PHE A 316 0.61 -13.98 -18.39
CA PHE A 316 -0.65 -14.49 -18.94
C PHE A 316 -1.56 -15.13 -17.87
N ASN A 317 -0.98 -15.70 -16.81
CA ASN A 317 -1.74 -16.41 -15.79
C ASN A 317 -2.35 -15.44 -14.76
N TRP A 318 -1.64 -14.34 -14.49
CA TRP A 318 -2.13 -13.26 -13.66
C TRP A 318 -2.98 -12.34 -14.53
N HIS A 319 -4.32 -12.46 -14.45
CA HIS A 319 -5.21 -11.62 -15.24
C HIS A 319 -5.13 -10.17 -14.72
N LEU A 320 -4.19 -9.41 -15.26
CA LEU A 320 -3.95 -7.99 -14.94
C LEU A 320 -4.89 -7.12 -15.77
N ASP A 321 -5.54 -6.17 -15.12
CA ASP A 321 -6.27 -5.11 -15.83
C ASP A 321 -5.28 -4.21 -16.59
N ILE A 322 -5.75 -3.56 -17.66
CA ILE A 322 -5.00 -2.59 -18.48
C ILE A 322 -4.40 -1.48 -17.60
N LYS A 323 -5.10 -1.11 -16.53
CA LYS A 323 -4.67 -0.11 -15.54
C LYS A 323 -3.58 -0.61 -14.58
N LYS A 324 -3.31 -1.91 -14.58
CA LYS A 324 -2.41 -2.62 -13.66
C LYS A 324 -2.79 -2.46 -12.18
N SER A 325 -3.99 -1.95 -11.86
CA SER A 325 -4.44 -1.66 -10.49
C SER A 325 -5.10 -2.85 -9.79
N THR A 326 -5.52 -3.86 -10.54
CA THR A 326 -6.13 -5.08 -10.02
C THR A 326 -5.50 -6.29 -10.68
N ALA A 327 -5.18 -7.30 -9.86
CA ALA A 327 -4.66 -8.57 -10.33
C ALA A 327 -5.54 -9.69 -9.80
N THR A 328 -5.93 -10.60 -10.69
CA THR A 328 -6.59 -11.83 -10.26
C THR A 328 -5.56 -12.95 -10.23
N PRO A 329 -5.23 -13.52 -9.06
CA PRO A 329 -4.22 -14.57 -8.97
C PRO A 329 -4.70 -15.86 -9.67
N PRO A 330 -3.77 -16.61 -10.30
CA PRO A 330 -4.02 -17.94 -10.84
C PRO A 330 -4.61 -18.89 -9.79
N ILE A 331 -5.43 -19.85 -10.20
CA ILE A 331 -6.11 -20.76 -9.26
C ILE A 331 -5.10 -21.58 -8.46
N GLU A 332 -4.00 -21.94 -9.10
CA GLU A 332 -2.93 -22.81 -8.60
C GLU A 332 -2.25 -22.19 -7.36
N ILE A 333 -2.02 -20.87 -7.37
CA ILE A 333 -1.29 -20.17 -6.30
C ILE A 333 -2.19 -19.60 -5.21
N ARG A 334 -3.51 -19.48 -5.44
CA ARG A 334 -4.46 -18.91 -4.47
C ARG A 334 -4.40 -19.57 -3.10
N LYS A 335 -4.22 -20.89 -3.06
CA LYS A 335 -4.15 -21.65 -1.81
C LYS A 335 -2.91 -21.27 -0.99
N GLU A 336 -1.77 -21.09 -1.65
CA GLU A 336 -0.53 -20.70 -1.00
C GLU A 336 -0.56 -19.23 -0.56
N LEU A 337 -1.10 -18.34 -1.40
CA LEU A 337 -1.34 -16.94 -1.01
C LEU A 337 -2.24 -16.86 0.23
N ASP A 338 -3.34 -17.62 0.27
CA ASP A 338 -4.24 -17.63 1.44
C ASP A 338 -3.53 -18.18 2.69
N ARG A 339 -2.72 -19.23 2.56
CA ARG A 339 -1.93 -19.77 3.68
C ARG A 339 -0.97 -18.72 4.24
N ILE A 340 -0.19 -18.06 3.39
CA ILE A 340 0.79 -17.05 3.81
C ILE A 340 0.08 -15.83 4.39
N ALA A 341 -1.05 -15.40 3.79
CA ALA A 341 -1.89 -14.34 4.34
C ALA A 341 -2.36 -14.65 5.75
N ARG A 342 -2.86 -15.86 6.00
CA ARG A 342 -3.27 -16.28 7.35
C ARG A 342 -2.10 -16.24 8.33
N ILE A 343 -0.91 -16.69 7.94
CA ILE A 343 0.29 -16.63 8.78
C ILE A 343 0.62 -15.18 9.14
N ALA A 344 0.67 -14.29 8.13
CA ALA A 344 0.97 -12.89 8.34
C ALA A 344 -0.08 -12.18 9.21
N ILE A 345 -1.37 -12.45 8.97
CA ILE A 345 -2.48 -11.95 9.78
C ILE A 345 -2.37 -12.45 11.22
N MET A 346 -2.07 -13.73 11.43
CA MET A 346 -1.91 -14.29 12.77
C MET A 346 -0.74 -13.65 13.52
N LYS A 347 0.38 -13.37 12.84
CA LYS A 347 1.54 -12.67 13.42
C LYS A 347 1.23 -11.22 13.75
N SER A 348 0.61 -10.49 12.83
CA SER A 348 0.12 -9.12 13.07
C SER A 348 -0.84 -9.09 14.26
N ALA A 349 -1.82 -9.99 14.29
CA ALA A 349 -2.78 -10.10 15.38
C ALA A 349 -2.09 -10.49 16.69
N LYS A 350 -1.04 -11.33 16.66
CA LYS A 350 -0.25 -11.65 17.84
C LYS A 350 0.43 -10.41 18.39
N ILE A 351 1.00 -9.51 17.59
CA ILE A 351 1.62 -8.27 18.10
C ILE A 351 0.59 -7.41 18.86
N TYR A 352 -0.64 -7.29 18.35
CA TYR A 352 -1.72 -6.58 19.05
C TYR A 352 -2.24 -7.33 20.28
N ASN A 353 -2.46 -8.64 20.15
CA ASN A 353 -3.05 -9.46 21.20
C ASN A 353 -2.03 -9.82 22.29
N TRP A 354 -0.73 -9.85 22.01
CA TRP A 354 0.34 -10.21 22.93
C TRP A 354 0.43 -9.23 24.10
N ARG A 355 0.01 -7.97 23.93
CA ARG A 355 -0.17 -7.03 25.04
C ARG A 355 -1.37 -7.39 25.93
N GLY A 356 -2.45 -7.93 25.38
CA GLY A 356 -3.57 -8.47 26.16
C GLY A 356 -3.29 -9.84 26.80
N GLN A 357 -2.36 -10.63 26.23
CA GLN A 357 -2.09 -12.03 26.61
C GLN A 357 -0.79 -12.28 27.36
N LYS A 358 0.15 -11.33 27.47
CA LYS A 358 1.27 -11.43 28.44
C LYS A 358 0.73 -11.71 29.85
N ALA A 359 -0.46 -11.18 30.13
CA ALA A 359 -1.24 -11.44 31.33
C ALA A 359 -1.80 -12.87 31.53
N ILE A 360 -1.87 -13.69 30.46
CA ILE A 360 -2.68 -14.91 30.42
C ILE A 360 -1.85 -16.17 30.12
N ILE A 361 -0.84 -16.12 29.23
CA ILE A 361 -0.23 -17.34 28.67
C ILE A 361 1.04 -17.81 29.41
N GLU A 362 1.85 -16.93 30.02
CA GLU A 362 2.98 -17.39 30.86
C GLU A 362 2.52 -18.08 32.16
N LYS A 363 1.22 -17.98 32.49
CA LYS A 363 0.59 -18.55 33.70
C LYS A 363 0.18 -20.02 33.59
N GLY A 364 0.44 -20.71 32.48
CA GLY A 364 0.04 -22.13 32.31
C GLY A 364 0.64 -23.10 33.33
N SER A 365 1.71 -22.71 34.03
CA SER A 365 2.40 -23.55 35.04
C SER A 365 2.13 -23.16 36.50
N LEU A 366 1.30 -22.15 36.78
CA LEU A 366 0.99 -21.72 38.14
C LEU A 366 -0.53 -21.63 38.31
N ASN A 367 -1.07 -22.27 39.36
CA ASN A 367 -2.49 -22.20 39.76
C ASN A 367 -2.87 -20.77 40.18
N HIS A 368 -3.03 -19.86 39.21
CA HIS A 368 -3.50 -18.51 39.44
C HIS A 368 -4.96 -18.38 38.96
N GLU A 369 -5.82 -17.86 39.84
CA GLU A 369 -7.21 -17.52 39.52
C GLU A 369 -7.25 -16.09 38.95
N PRO A 370 -7.45 -15.88 37.63
CA PRO A 370 -7.44 -14.54 37.03
C PRO A 370 -8.64 -13.71 37.54
N LEU A 371 -8.51 -12.37 37.61
CA LEU A 371 -9.59 -11.49 38.06
C LEU A 371 -10.82 -11.50 37.13
N TRP A 372 -10.59 -11.64 35.82
CA TRP A 372 -11.65 -11.75 34.81
C TRP A 372 -11.62 -13.12 34.16
N ILE A 373 -12.80 -13.66 33.86
CA ILE A 373 -13.03 -14.88 33.08
C ILE A 373 -13.98 -14.56 31.93
N ASP A 374 -13.84 -15.23 30.78
CA ASP A 374 -14.80 -15.15 29.69
C ASP A 374 -15.63 -16.44 29.59
N GLU A 375 -16.94 -16.27 29.39
CA GLU A 375 -17.86 -17.36 29.09
C GLU A 375 -18.48 -17.15 27.72
N LYS A 376 -18.58 -18.22 26.92
CA LYS A 376 -19.37 -18.19 25.69
C LYS A 376 -20.81 -18.53 26.02
N THR A 377 -21.72 -17.62 25.68
CA THR A 377 -23.15 -17.90 25.67
C THR A 377 -23.49 -18.95 24.61
N ARG A 378 -24.72 -19.51 24.68
CA ARG A 378 -25.24 -20.45 23.67
C ARG A 378 -25.28 -19.87 22.25
N GLU A 379 -25.34 -18.54 22.14
CA GLU A 379 -25.34 -17.79 20.88
C GLU A 379 -23.92 -17.46 20.38
N GLY A 380 -22.87 -17.92 21.07
CA GLY A 380 -21.48 -17.69 20.70
C GLY A 380 -20.91 -16.33 21.13
N ILE A 381 -21.72 -15.48 21.77
CA ILE A 381 -21.29 -14.18 22.30
C ILE A 381 -20.43 -14.43 23.56
N LYS A 382 -19.24 -13.81 23.61
CA LYS A 382 -18.39 -13.79 24.81
C LYS A 382 -18.94 -12.79 25.83
N LYS A 383 -19.11 -13.23 27.07
CA LYS A 383 -19.41 -12.39 28.23
C LYS A 383 -18.24 -12.42 29.20
N TYR A 384 -17.88 -11.26 29.74
CA TYR A 384 -16.81 -11.11 30.71
C TYR A 384 -17.40 -11.10 32.13
N LYS A 385 -16.84 -11.91 33.02
CA LYS A 385 -17.25 -12.01 34.42
C LYS A 385 -16.06 -11.85 35.34
N ILE A 386 -16.30 -11.31 36.53
CA ILE A 386 -15.30 -11.24 37.59
C ILE A 386 -15.20 -12.62 38.25
N ASN A 387 -13.99 -13.12 38.42
CA ASN A 387 -13.76 -14.44 39.01
C ASN A 387 -14.01 -14.41 40.52
N ARG A 388 -15.08 -15.07 40.97
CA ARG A 388 -15.45 -15.15 42.39
C ARG A 388 -14.47 -15.97 43.24
N LYS A 389 -13.59 -16.76 42.62
CA LYS A 389 -12.53 -17.53 43.31
C LYS A 389 -11.28 -16.70 43.58
N HIS A 390 -11.14 -15.51 42.99
CA HIS A 390 -9.98 -14.65 43.21
C HIS A 390 -9.89 -14.25 44.70
N PRO A 391 -8.73 -14.33 45.36
CA PRO A 391 -8.61 -14.14 46.82
C PRO A 391 -9.22 -12.85 47.37
N ILE A 392 -8.99 -11.70 46.71
CA ILE A 392 -9.61 -10.41 47.08
C ILE A 392 -11.12 -10.44 46.92
N ILE A 393 -11.62 -10.96 45.79
CA ILE A 393 -13.06 -11.02 45.53
C ILE A 393 -13.75 -11.93 46.55
N LYS A 394 -13.10 -13.04 46.91
CA LYS A 394 -13.57 -13.94 47.96
C LYS A 394 -13.61 -13.22 49.33
N SER A 395 -12.54 -12.53 49.72
CA SER A 395 -12.49 -11.73 50.96
C SER A 395 -13.61 -10.69 51.02
N LEU A 396 -13.86 -9.96 49.92
CA LEU A 396 -14.92 -8.97 49.81
C LEU A 396 -16.34 -9.56 49.89
N LEU A 397 -16.51 -10.83 49.52
CA LEU A 397 -17.79 -11.53 49.63
C LEU A 397 -18.00 -12.12 51.03
N ASP A 398 -16.93 -12.54 51.69
CA ASP A 398 -16.93 -13.13 53.03
C ASP A 398 -17.18 -12.08 54.13
N GLU A 399 -16.74 -10.83 53.96
CA GLU A 399 -17.00 -9.69 54.88
C GLU A 399 -18.42 -9.11 54.82
N ASN A 400 -19.34 -9.81 54.14
CA ASN A 400 -20.79 -9.63 54.26
C ASN A 400 -21.33 -8.30 53.68
N SER A 401 -21.61 -8.28 52.37
CA SER A 401 -22.71 -7.45 51.89
C SER A 401 -23.38 -8.02 50.62
N LYS A 402 -24.70 -8.22 50.68
CA LYS A 402 -25.54 -8.46 49.48
C LYS A 402 -25.35 -7.34 48.43
N LEU A 403 -24.87 -6.17 48.83
CA LEU A 403 -24.55 -5.03 47.96
C LEU A 403 -23.29 -5.31 47.12
N THR A 404 -22.26 -5.94 47.67
CA THR A 404 -21.01 -6.29 46.95
C THR A 404 -21.34 -7.22 45.78
N GLY A 405 -22.12 -8.28 46.01
CA GLY A 405 -22.56 -9.18 44.95
C GLY A 405 -23.39 -8.49 43.85
N LYS A 406 -24.25 -7.53 44.24
CA LYS A 406 -25.02 -6.71 43.29
C LYS A 406 -24.13 -5.75 42.49
N ALA A 407 -23.15 -5.12 43.13
CA ALA A 407 -22.21 -4.22 42.48
C ALA A 407 -21.33 -4.95 41.46
N LEU A 408 -20.79 -6.13 41.81
CA LEU A 408 -20.04 -6.97 40.87
C LEU A 408 -20.88 -7.35 39.66
N LYS A 409 -22.14 -7.75 39.87
CA LYS A 409 -23.07 -8.08 38.78
C LYS A 409 -23.36 -6.86 37.89
N LEU A 410 -23.52 -5.68 38.49
CA LEU A 410 -23.74 -4.43 37.74
C LEU A 410 -22.53 -4.07 36.88
N LEU A 411 -21.31 -4.24 37.38
CA LEU A 411 -20.07 -4.05 36.60
C LEU A 411 -19.97 -5.04 35.44
N GLU A 412 -20.31 -6.32 35.65
CA GLU A 412 -20.29 -7.36 34.62
C GLU A 412 -21.32 -7.11 33.50
N GLU A 413 -22.50 -6.61 33.85
CA GLU A 413 -23.57 -6.31 32.88
C GLU A 413 -23.35 -5.00 32.13
N ASN A 414 -22.55 -4.07 32.68
CA ASN A 414 -22.32 -2.74 32.13
C ASN A 414 -20.85 -2.49 31.74
N VAL A 415 -20.09 -3.55 31.42
CA VAL A 415 -18.79 -3.39 30.77
C VAL A 415 -19.02 -2.58 29.49
N PRO A 416 -18.40 -1.40 29.33
CA PRO A 416 -18.76 -0.47 28.27
C PRO A 416 -18.08 -0.87 26.94
N ILE A 417 -18.34 -2.08 26.45
CA ILE A 417 -17.71 -2.68 25.27
C ILE A 417 -17.95 -1.79 24.05
N GLU A 418 -19.18 -1.32 23.85
CA GLU A 418 -19.53 -0.43 22.73
C GLU A 418 -18.80 0.91 22.81
N LEU A 419 -18.60 1.47 24.01
CA LEU A 419 -17.81 2.70 24.18
C LEU A 419 -16.33 2.43 23.90
N ILE A 420 -15.78 1.30 24.37
CA ILE A 420 -14.39 0.89 24.10
C ILE A 420 -14.18 0.72 22.59
N LEU A 421 -15.11 0.07 21.89
CA LEU A 421 -15.07 -0.11 20.44
C LEU A 421 -15.26 1.22 19.69
N SER A 422 -16.17 2.09 20.16
CA SER A 422 -16.39 3.43 19.60
C SER A 422 -15.13 4.28 19.70
N ASN A 423 -14.50 4.29 20.88
CA ASN A 423 -13.27 5.03 21.15
C ASN A 423 -12.08 4.46 20.36
N GLN A 424 -12.00 3.13 20.16
CA GLN A 424 -11.00 2.52 19.27
C GLN A 424 -11.16 2.93 17.79
N ASN A 425 -12.36 3.34 17.37
CA ASN A 425 -12.61 3.87 16.03
C ASN A 425 -12.34 5.37 15.91
N GLU A 426 -12.08 6.08 17.02
CA GLU A 426 -11.54 7.44 17.01
C GLU A 426 -10.02 7.42 16.73
N ASP A 427 -9.34 8.57 16.70
CA ASP A 427 -7.90 8.65 16.39
C ASP A 427 -7.10 7.61 17.23
N PRO A 428 -6.47 6.61 16.57
CA PRO A 428 -5.78 5.51 17.25
C PRO A 428 -4.72 5.99 18.24
N SER A 429 -4.19 7.20 18.06
CA SER A 429 -3.21 7.77 18.97
C SER A 429 -3.75 7.99 20.39
N PHE A 430 -5.06 8.13 20.60
CA PHE A 430 -5.63 8.26 21.96
C PHE A 430 -5.58 6.98 22.79
N HIS A 431 -5.54 5.81 22.14
CA HIS A 431 -5.60 4.50 22.83
C HIS A 431 -4.32 3.68 22.68
N GLU A 432 -3.55 3.89 21.61
CA GLU A 432 -2.36 3.10 21.30
C GLU A 432 -1.04 3.70 21.84
N LEU A 433 -1.10 4.92 22.41
CA LEU A 433 0.05 5.64 23.00
C LEU A 433 0.29 5.35 24.48
N GLU A 434 -0.51 4.50 25.14
CA GLU A 434 -0.30 4.20 26.56
C GLU A 434 1.06 3.53 26.76
N LYS A 435 2.03 4.31 27.25
CA LYS A 435 3.32 3.80 27.70
C LYS A 435 3.10 3.22 29.08
N GLN A 436 3.40 1.94 29.22
CA GLN A 436 3.57 1.32 30.51
C GLN A 436 4.60 2.12 31.31
N THR A 437 4.21 2.65 32.46
CA THR A 437 5.13 3.35 33.35
C THR A 437 6.19 2.37 33.84
N ASP A 438 7.44 2.81 34.01
CA ASP A 438 8.50 1.94 34.54
C ASP A 438 8.34 1.66 36.05
N LYS A 439 7.46 2.41 36.74
CA LYS A 439 7.21 2.29 38.18
C LYS A 439 5.73 2.01 38.47
N PRO A 440 5.43 1.07 39.40
CA PRO A 440 4.06 0.84 39.88
C PRO A 440 3.59 2.02 40.73
N SER A 441 2.28 2.24 40.82
CA SER A 441 1.71 3.19 41.77
C SER A 441 1.80 2.65 43.20
N ASP A 442 1.78 3.55 44.20
CA ASP A 442 1.76 3.15 45.61
C ASP A 442 0.55 2.27 45.94
N ASP A 443 -0.61 2.54 45.34
CA ASP A 443 -1.81 1.70 45.47
C ASP A 443 -1.58 0.28 44.95
N LEU A 444 -0.86 0.14 43.84
CA LEU A 444 -0.55 -1.16 43.27
C LEU A 444 0.45 -1.94 44.14
N ILE A 445 1.42 -1.24 44.74
CA ILE A 445 2.35 -1.85 45.70
C ILE A 445 1.58 -2.33 46.94
N ASN A 446 0.70 -1.49 47.50
CA ASN A 446 -0.12 -1.85 48.66
C ASN A 446 -1.00 -3.07 48.37
N LEU A 447 -1.64 -3.11 47.20
CA LEU A 447 -2.44 -4.23 46.75
C LEU A 447 -1.62 -5.53 46.65
N ALA A 448 -0.39 -5.45 46.13
CA ALA A 448 0.52 -6.59 46.06
C ALA A 448 0.87 -7.13 47.46
N VAL A 449 1.13 -6.24 48.42
CA VAL A 449 1.42 -6.60 49.81
C VAL A 449 0.21 -7.23 50.50
N GLU A 450 -0.99 -6.70 50.28
CA GLU A 450 -2.22 -7.30 50.80
C GLU A 450 -2.46 -8.71 50.24
N LEU A 451 -2.28 -8.90 48.94
CA LEU A 451 -2.36 -10.22 48.30
C LEU A 451 -1.33 -11.19 48.87
N TYR A 452 -0.12 -10.72 49.13
CA TYR A 452 0.92 -11.53 49.75
C TYR A 452 0.50 -12.00 51.13
N LYS A 453 0.03 -11.08 51.99
CA LYS A 453 -0.47 -11.43 53.33
C LYS A 453 -1.64 -12.40 53.28
N ILE A 454 -2.57 -12.22 52.35
CA ILE A 454 -3.70 -13.16 52.13
C ILE A 454 -3.16 -14.55 51.78
N ASN A 455 -2.24 -14.67 50.82
CA ASN A 455 -1.66 -15.96 50.44
C ASN A 455 -0.94 -16.65 51.60
N ILE A 456 -0.15 -15.91 52.38
CA ILE A 456 0.54 -16.45 53.57
C ILE A 456 -0.48 -16.94 54.60
N SER A 457 -1.52 -16.16 54.90
CA SER A 457 -2.57 -16.57 55.86
C SER A 457 -3.36 -17.81 55.41
N GLN A 458 -3.42 -18.07 54.11
CA GLN A 458 -4.04 -19.26 53.53
C GLN A 458 -3.10 -20.48 53.47
N GLY A 459 -1.87 -20.36 53.98
CA GLY A 459 -0.89 -21.44 54.06
C GLY A 459 -0.05 -21.64 52.79
N VAL A 460 -0.02 -20.67 51.88
CA VAL A 460 0.86 -20.71 50.69
C VAL A 460 2.29 -20.39 51.12
N PRO A 461 3.31 -21.18 50.73
CA PRO A 461 4.71 -20.87 51.02
C PRO A 461 5.17 -19.52 50.45
N GLU A 462 6.07 -18.81 51.16
CA GLU A 462 6.51 -17.45 50.80
C GLU A 462 7.03 -17.32 49.36
N GLU A 463 7.92 -18.22 48.94
CA GLU A 463 8.47 -18.26 47.58
C GLU A 463 7.37 -18.42 46.52
N LEU A 464 6.40 -19.30 46.79
CA LEU A 464 5.30 -19.55 45.87
C LEU A 464 4.32 -18.37 45.83
N ALA A 465 4.07 -17.71 46.96
CA ALA A 465 3.23 -16.51 47.03
C ALA A 465 3.84 -15.33 46.26
N LYS A 466 5.16 -15.12 46.37
CA LYS A 466 5.89 -14.11 45.58
C LYS A 466 5.81 -14.41 44.09
N GLN A 467 6.07 -15.66 43.71
CA GLN A 467 6.00 -16.10 42.31
C GLN A 467 4.58 -15.94 41.73
N GLN A 468 3.54 -16.24 42.52
CA GLN A 468 2.14 -16.05 42.10
C GLN A 468 1.78 -14.58 41.89
N ILE A 469 2.27 -13.67 42.74
CA ILE A 469 2.03 -12.24 42.58
C ILE A 469 2.79 -11.70 41.37
N LEU A 470 4.08 -12.01 41.24
CA LEU A 470 4.91 -11.53 40.13
C LEU A 470 4.53 -12.10 38.76
N SER A 471 3.78 -13.20 38.73
CA SER A 471 3.20 -13.73 37.49
C SER A 471 1.81 -13.17 37.20
N ALA A 472 1.18 -12.44 38.14
CA ALA A 472 -0.18 -11.94 38.01
C ALA A 472 -0.25 -10.51 37.49
N THR A 473 -1.02 -10.26 36.44
CA THR A 473 -1.32 -8.90 35.98
C THR A 473 -2.17 -8.10 36.96
N PRO A 474 -1.81 -6.82 37.22
CA PRO A 474 -0.77 -6.04 36.51
C PRO A 474 0.63 -6.07 37.15
N PHE A 475 0.90 -6.90 38.16
CA PHE A 475 2.19 -6.95 38.86
C PHE A 475 3.33 -7.55 38.01
N ASP A 476 3.03 -8.43 37.06
CA ASP A 476 3.98 -9.00 36.09
C ASP A 476 4.67 -7.94 35.22
N LEU A 477 4.05 -6.77 35.12
CA LEU A 477 4.56 -5.61 34.42
C LEU A 477 5.64 -4.86 35.22
N TYR A 478 5.80 -5.16 36.51
CA TYR A 478 6.67 -4.44 37.45
C TYR A 478 7.53 -5.39 38.29
N PRO A 479 8.64 -5.94 37.75
CA PRO A 479 9.49 -6.92 38.45
C PRO A 479 10.01 -6.46 39.82
N LEU A 480 10.17 -5.15 40.01
CA LEU A 480 10.66 -4.53 41.26
C LEU A 480 9.65 -4.61 42.42
N ILE A 481 8.39 -4.99 42.18
CA ILE A 481 7.39 -5.19 43.24
C ILE A 481 7.84 -6.23 44.27
N ASN A 482 8.69 -7.18 43.88
CA ASN A 482 9.22 -8.22 44.77
C ASN A 482 9.91 -7.67 46.02
N GLU A 483 10.54 -6.49 45.94
CA GLU A 483 11.26 -5.86 47.05
C GLU A 483 10.34 -5.44 48.21
N TYR A 484 9.04 -5.30 47.92
CA TYR A 484 8.01 -4.85 48.86
C TYR A 484 7.23 -6.01 49.50
N LEU A 485 7.36 -7.24 48.97
CA LEU A 485 6.65 -8.44 49.46
C LEU A 485 7.40 -9.06 50.65
N LYS A 486 7.19 -8.51 51.86
CA LYS A 486 7.81 -8.95 53.11
C LYS A 486 6.81 -9.48 54.12
#